data_AF-A0A927FCM4-F1
#
_entry.id   AF-A0A927FCM4-F1
#
_cell.length_a   1.000
_cell.length_b   1.000
_cell.length_c   1.000
_cell.angle_alpha   90.00
_cell.angle_beta   90.00
_cell.angle_gamma   90.00
#
_symmetry.space_group_name_H-M   'P 1'
#
loop_
_entity.id
_entity.type
_entity.pdbx_description
1 polymer ?
#
loop_
_entity_poly.entity_id
_entity_poly.type
_entity_poly.pdbx_seq_one_letter_code
_entity_poly.pdbx_strand_id
1 'polypeptide(L)'
;MALALALWLVLKALTAPDYLPSVEASEPVRAAESSAAPPAPKNAAEAEVIAVLSALQNKGRLVDFLMDDISKYSDAQVGAAARVVHQGCKGAFGEMFTVEPVVKAAEGSKIDVPPNGGELYRLSGSVSGEGPHSGVLVHKGWRVSNVNLPRVLKVEEGKLPPIAPAQVEIK
;
A
#
# COMPACT_ATOMS: atom_id res chain seq x y z
N MET A 1 -51.55 -36.05 -31.74
CA MET A 1 -52.48 -35.35 -32.64
C MET A 1 -52.62 -33.88 -32.23
N ALA A 2 -51.49 -33.18 -32.07
CA ALA A 2 -51.43 -31.77 -31.66
C ALA A 2 -50.70 -30.92 -32.72
N LEU A 3 -50.89 -31.29 -33.99
CA LEU A 3 -50.31 -30.59 -35.15
C LEU A 3 -51.38 -29.90 -36.02
N ALA A 4 -52.65 -29.91 -35.61
CA ALA A 4 -53.76 -29.30 -36.36
C ALA A 4 -54.20 -27.92 -35.83
N LEU A 5 -53.62 -27.44 -34.72
CA LEU A 5 -53.95 -26.11 -34.16
C LEU A 5 -52.94 -25.02 -34.59
N ALA A 6 -51.79 -25.41 -35.14
CA ALA A 6 -50.69 -24.51 -35.48
C ALA A 6 -50.84 -23.80 -36.84
N LEU A 7 -51.84 -24.16 -37.66
CA LEU A 7 -52.01 -23.58 -39.00
C LEU A 7 -53.28 -22.73 -39.15
N TRP A 8 -54.17 -22.70 -38.15
CA TRP A 8 -55.40 -21.89 -38.22
C TRP A 8 -55.28 -20.51 -37.55
N LEU A 9 -54.20 -20.27 -36.79
CA LEU A 9 -53.88 -18.94 -36.26
C LEU A 9 -52.92 -18.13 -37.13
N VAL A 10 -52.37 -18.73 -38.19
CA VAL A 10 -51.47 -18.04 -39.15
C VAL A 10 -52.26 -17.34 -40.27
N LEU A 11 -53.56 -17.63 -40.43
CA LEU A 11 -54.40 -17.12 -41.54
C LEU A 11 -55.44 -16.04 -41.14
N LYS A 12 -55.13 -15.23 -40.12
CA LYS A 12 -55.78 -13.92 -39.89
C LYS A 12 -54.77 -12.76 -39.96
N ALA A 13 -53.58 -13.01 -40.47
CA ALA A 13 -52.74 -11.97 -41.05
C ALA A 13 -53.30 -11.68 -42.46
N LEU A 14 -54.13 -10.64 -42.60
CA LEU A 14 -54.49 -9.91 -43.85
C LEU A 14 -55.90 -9.30 -43.77
N THR A 15 -56.22 -8.48 -42.76
CA THR A 15 -57.30 -7.48 -42.87
C THR A 15 -57.12 -6.34 -41.86
N ALA A 16 -56.46 -5.27 -42.33
CA ALA A 16 -56.65 -3.86 -41.97
C ALA A 16 -56.20 -3.36 -40.58
N PRO A 17 -55.99 -2.04 -40.43
CA PRO A 17 -55.24 -1.12 -41.28
C PRO A 17 -54.20 -0.32 -40.46
N ASP A 18 -53.31 0.37 -41.18
CA ASP A 18 -52.25 1.26 -40.67
C ASP A 18 -52.66 2.12 -39.48
N TYR A 19 -52.04 1.85 -38.34
CA TYR A 19 -51.91 2.80 -37.24
C TYR A 19 -50.46 2.75 -36.78
N LEU A 20 -49.66 3.71 -37.24
CA LEU A 20 -48.35 3.97 -36.68
C LEU A 20 -48.55 4.86 -35.44
N PRO A 21 -48.41 4.35 -34.21
CA PRO A 21 -48.24 5.24 -33.08
C PRO A 21 -46.89 5.96 -33.26
N SER A 22 -46.98 7.29 -33.17
CA SER A 22 -45.86 8.23 -33.18
C SER A 22 -44.71 7.73 -32.32
N VAL A 23 -43.51 7.63 -32.90
CA VAL A 23 -42.25 7.51 -32.14
C VAL A 23 -42.08 8.80 -31.34
N GLU A 24 -42.59 8.80 -30.11
CA GLU A 24 -42.15 9.72 -29.08
C GLU A 24 -40.65 9.47 -28.87
N ALA A 25 -39.87 10.52 -29.09
CA ALA A 25 -38.44 10.53 -28.87
C ALA A 25 -38.14 10.07 -27.44
N SER A 26 -37.53 8.89 -27.33
CA SER A 26 -36.99 8.39 -26.08
C SER A 26 -35.97 9.41 -25.57
N GLU A 27 -36.31 10.08 -24.47
CA GLU A 27 -35.37 10.87 -23.68
C GLU A 27 -34.12 10.02 -23.42
N PRO A 28 -32.90 10.60 -23.51
CA PRO A 28 -31.69 9.86 -23.23
C PRO A 28 -31.77 9.36 -21.79
N VAL A 29 -31.76 8.03 -21.66
CA VAL A 29 -31.64 7.33 -20.38
C VAL A 29 -30.51 8.01 -19.61
N ARG A 30 -30.91 8.69 -18.54
CA ARG A 30 -30.06 9.32 -17.54
C ARG A 30 -28.85 8.43 -17.32
N ALA A 31 -27.73 8.92 -17.85
CA ALA A 31 -26.44 8.28 -17.70
C ALA A 31 -26.26 7.92 -16.22
N ALA A 32 -25.85 6.67 -16.01
CA ALA A 32 -25.53 6.07 -14.73
C ALA A 32 -25.08 7.12 -13.71
N GLU A 33 -25.89 7.28 -12.65
CA GLU A 33 -25.43 7.91 -11.42
C GLU A 33 -24.27 7.05 -10.93
N SER A 34 -23.06 7.50 -11.28
CA SER A 34 -21.81 6.99 -10.75
C SER A 34 -21.92 7.06 -9.24
N SER A 35 -22.10 5.90 -8.61
CA SER A 35 -21.98 5.74 -7.16
C SER A 35 -20.54 6.11 -6.81
N ALA A 36 -20.35 7.39 -6.47
CA ALA A 36 -19.11 7.86 -5.90
C ALA A 36 -18.87 7.05 -4.63
N ALA A 37 -17.77 6.29 -4.60
CA ALA A 37 -17.35 5.59 -3.41
C ALA A 37 -17.26 6.58 -2.23
N PRO A 38 -17.65 6.17 -1.01
CA PRO A 38 -17.55 7.03 0.16
C PRO A 38 -16.13 7.59 0.32
N PRO A 39 -15.97 8.84 0.77
CA PRO A 39 -14.65 9.41 1.02
C PRO A 39 -13.89 8.55 2.03
N ALA A 40 -12.60 8.37 1.79
CA ALA A 40 -11.74 7.65 2.72
C ALA A 40 -11.75 8.34 4.10
N PRO A 41 -11.73 7.57 5.21
CA PRO A 41 -11.69 8.13 6.55
C PRO A 41 -10.43 9.00 6.72
N LYS A 42 -10.55 10.10 7.46
CA LYS A 42 -9.48 11.11 7.61
C LYS A 42 -8.18 10.56 8.19
N ASN A 43 -8.24 9.44 8.91
CA ASN A 43 -7.13 8.79 9.60
C ASN A 43 -6.64 7.50 8.91
N ALA A 44 -6.92 7.33 7.62
CA ALA A 44 -6.52 6.13 6.87
C ALA A 44 -4.99 5.97 6.83
N ALA A 45 -4.25 7.05 6.58
CA ALA A 45 -2.78 7.01 6.47
C ALA A 45 -2.14 6.63 7.82
N GLU A 46 -2.60 7.21 8.92
CA GLU A 46 -2.13 6.87 10.26
C GLU A 46 -2.41 5.41 10.60
N ALA A 47 -3.59 4.90 10.23
CA ALA A 47 -3.94 3.51 10.44
C ALA A 47 -3.03 2.55 9.65
N GLU A 48 -2.67 2.89 8.41
CA GLU A 48 -1.73 2.12 7.60
C GLU A 48 -0.31 2.11 8.20
N VAL A 49 0.17 3.26 8.68
CA VAL A 49 1.46 3.34 9.38
C VAL A 49 1.46 2.51 10.67
N ILE A 50 0.36 2.54 11.43
CA ILE A 50 0.22 1.70 12.61
C ILE A 50 0.20 0.23 12.23
N ALA A 51 -0.43 -0.16 11.12
CA ALA A 51 -0.44 -1.54 10.66
C ALA A 51 0.98 -2.06 10.31
N VAL A 52 1.84 -1.21 9.73
CA VAL A 52 3.26 -1.53 9.54
C VAL A 52 3.95 -1.76 10.88
N LEU A 53 3.72 -0.88 11.85
CA LEU A 53 4.30 -1.00 13.19
C LEU A 53 3.80 -2.26 13.91
N SER A 54 2.51 -2.60 13.77
CA SER A 54 1.93 -3.84 14.27
C SER A 54 2.60 -5.07 13.67
N ALA A 55 2.90 -5.08 12.37
CA ALA A 55 3.59 -6.19 11.72
C ALA A 55 5.02 -6.39 12.30
N LEU A 56 5.75 -5.28 12.49
CA LEU A 56 7.07 -5.30 13.11
C LEU A 56 7.04 -5.73 14.58
N GLN A 57 6.02 -5.31 15.34
CA GLN A 57 5.84 -5.73 16.73
C GLN A 57 5.48 -7.22 16.83
N ASN A 58 4.51 -7.69 16.05
CA ASN A 58 4.01 -9.06 16.13
C ASN A 58 5.07 -10.10 15.76
N LYS A 59 5.95 -9.79 14.80
CA LYS A 59 7.00 -10.72 14.35
C LYS A 59 8.34 -10.49 15.03
N GLY A 60 8.68 -9.24 15.36
CA GLY A 60 10.00 -8.84 15.81
C GLY A 60 10.08 -8.27 17.22
N ARG A 61 8.95 -8.02 17.91
CA ARG A 61 8.94 -7.34 19.22
C ARG A 61 9.66 -5.98 19.21
N LEU A 62 9.61 -5.28 18.07
CA LEU A 62 10.32 -4.02 17.89
C LEU A 62 9.92 -2.97 18.92
N VAL A 63 8.61 -2.82 19.15
CA VAL A 63 8.10 -1.79 20.05
C VAL A 63 8.46 -2.13 21.49
N ASP A 64 8.35 -3.41 21.89
CA ASP A 64 8.80 -3.83 23.22
C ASP A 64 10.29 -3.52 23.42
N PHE A 65 11.13 -3.83 22.43
CA PHE A 65 12.57 -3.59 22.50
C PHE A 65 12.93 -2.10 22.60
N LEU A 66 12.21 -1.23 21.90
CA LEU A 66 12.43 0.23 21.95
C LEU A 66 11.91 0.87 23.24
N MET A 67 10.86 0.29 23.84
CA MET A 67 10.23 0.81 25.05
C MET A 67 10.85 0.26 26.33
N ASP A 68 11.63 -0.82 26.26
CA ASP A 68 12.36 -1.36 27.40
C ASP A 68 13.61 -0.54 27.72
N ASP A 69 13.98 -0.48 29.01
CA ASP A 69 15.18 0.21 29.47
C ASP A 69 16.40 -0.72 29.37
N ILE A 70 17.07 -0.66 28.23
CA ILE A 70 18.18 -1.58 27.96
C ILE A 70 19.44 -1.29 28.79
N SER A 71 19.52 -0.14 29.47
CA SER A 71 20.71 0.27 30.23
C SER A 71 21.02 -0.65 31.42
N LYS A 72 20.03 -1.45 31.83
CA LYS A 72 20.11 -2.40 32.95
C LYS A 72 20.70 -3.76 32.56
N TYR A 73 20.92 -4.02 31.27
CA TYR A 73 21.42 -5.31 30.78
C TYR A 73 22.85 -5.19 30.27
N SER A 74 23.58 -6.31 30.28
CA SER A 74 24.89 -6.39 29.66
C SER A 74 24.81 -6.37 28.14
N ASP A 75 25.90 -5.95 27.47
CA ASP A 75 26.04 -6.01 26.01
C ASP A 75 25.75 -7.41 25.44
N ALA A 76 26.10 -8.47 26.18
CA ALA A 76 25.82 -9.84 25.78
C ALA A 76 24.32 -10.15 25.75
N GLN A 77 23.57 -9.68 26.75
CA GLN A 77 22.12 -9.83 26.82
C GLN A 77 21.42 -8.97 25.76
N VAL A 78 21.82 -7.71 25.61
CA VAL A 78 21.30 -6.82 24.56
C VAL A 78 21.56 -7.41 23.19
N GLY A 79 22.78 -7.90 22.92
CA GLY A 79 23.14 -8.55 21.67
C GLY A 79 22.38 -9.85 21.40
N ALA A 80 22.02 -10.61 22.45
CA ALA A 80 21.17 -11.79 22.30
C ALA A 80 19.73 -11.40 21.91
N ALA A 81 19.12 -10.45 22.62
CA ALA A 81 17.78 -9.96 22.32
C ALA A 81 17.71 -9.29 20.93
N ALA A 82 18.69 -8.45 20.60
CA ALA A 82 18.76 -7.72 19.34
C ALA A 82 18.80 -8.67 18.13
N ARG A 83 19.45 -9.85 18.24
CA ARG A 83 19.43 -10.84 17.15
C ARG A 83 18.03 -11.39 16.87
N VAL A 84 17.27 -11.69 17.92
CA VAL A 84 15.88 -12.17 17.80
C VAL A 84 15.00 -11.08 17.19
N VAL A 85 15.08 -9.87 17.72
CA VAL A 85 14.33 -8.71 17.22
C VAL A 85 14.66 -8.43 15.75
N HIS A 86 15.95 -8.38 15.41
CA HIS A 86 16.42 -8.17 14.05
C HIS A 86 15.87 -9.24 13.09
N GLN A 87 15.94 -10.53 13.45
CA GLN A 87 15.44 -11.60 12.58
C GLN A 87 13.93 -11.46 12.32
N GLY A 88 13.13 -11.20 13.37
CA GLY A 88 11.69 -11.03 13.24
C GLY A 88 11.31 -9.79 12.43
N CYS A 89 11.95 -8.64 12.72
CA CYS A 89 11.76 -7.40 11.97
C CYS A 89 12.16 -7.54 10.50
N LYS A 90 13.28 -8.22 10.22
CA LYS A 90 13.72 -8.50 8.84
C LYS A 90 12.68 -9.33 8.07
N GLY A 91 12.09 -10.33 8.72
CA GLY A 91 11.01 -11.13 8.14
C GLY A 91 9.78 -10.28 7.79
N ALA A 92 9.26 -9.54 8.77
CA ALA A 92 8.11 -8.64 8.55
C ALA A 92 8.40 -7.58 7.47
N PHE A 93 9.59 -6.98 7.51
CA PHE A 93 10.01 -5.98 6.53
C PHE A 93 10.06 -6.55 5.11
N GLY A 94 10.62 -7.76 4.93
CA GLY A 94 10.72 -8.41 3.62
C GLY A 94 9.38 -8.83 3.01
N GLU A 95 8.35 -9.03 3.82
CA GLU A 95 6.99 -9.28 3.33
C GLU A 95 6.28 -8.01 2.82
N MET A 96 6.67 -6.85 3.37
CA MET A 96 6.06 -5.56 3.04
C MET A 96 6.85 -4.77 2.00
N PHE A 97 8.17 -4.91 1.94
CA PHE A 97 9.03 -4.05 1.15
C PHE A 97 10.07 -4.85 0.36
N THR A 98 10.21 -4.52 -0.92
CA THR A 98 11.40 -4.85 -1.69
C THR A 98 12.30 -3.62 -1.71
N VAL A 99 13.52 -3.76 -1.18
CA VAL A 99 14.48 -2.65 -1.05
C VAL A 99 15.72 -2.92 -1.87
N GLU A 100 16.16 -1.90 -2.60
CA GLU A 100 17.35 -1.92 -3.42
C GLU A 100 18.21 -0.66 -3.16
N PRO A 101 19.52 -0.71 -3.43
CA PRO A 101 20.36 0.47 -3.25
C PRO A 101 20.01 1.56 -4.26
N VAL A 102 20.12 2.82 -3.85
CA VAL A 102 19.97 3.97 -4.75
C VAL A 102 21.10 3.99 -5.78
N VAL A 103 22.33 3.69 -5.32
CA VAL A 103 23.53 3.60 -6.14
C VAL A 103 24.07 2.16 -6.10
N LYS A 104 24.26 1.52 -7.26
CA LYS A 104 24.73 0.13 -7.34
C LYS A 104 26.24 -0.04 -7.17
N ALA A 105 27.01 1.06 -7.20
CA ALA A 105 28.45 1.03 -7.00
C ALA A 105 28.80 0.62 -5.56
N ALA A 106 30.00 0.08 -5.36
CA ALA A 106 30.48 -0.29 -4.04
C ALA A 106 30.70 0.96 -3.17
N GLU A 107 30.40 0.86 -1.88
CA GLU A 107 30.83 1.88 -0.92
C GLU A 107 32.37 1.97 -0.93
N GLY A 108 32.90 3.19 -0.89
CA GLY A 108 34.31 3.49 -1.10
C GLY A 108 34.72 3.73 -2.56
N SER A 109 33.83 3.48 -3.54
CA SER A 109 34.12 3.78 -4.94
C SER A 109 33.92 5.26 -5.28
N LYS A 110 34.66 5.76 -6.28
CA LYS A 110 34.44 7.10 -6.82
C LYS A 110 33.18 7.10 -7.70
N ILE A 111 32.29 8.05 -7.46
CA ILE A 111 31.05 8.25 -8.23
C ILE A 111 30.91 9.71 -8.65
N ASP A 112 30.20 9.92 -9.75
CA ASP A 112 29.73 11.23 -10.18
C ASP A 112 28.27 11.40 -9.76
N VAL A 113 27.93 12.59 -9.30
CA VAL A 113 26.57 12.96 -8.91
C VAL A 113 25.92 13.65 -10.11
N PRO A 114 24.80 13.12 -10.62
CA PRO A 114 24.12 13.73 -11.75
C PRO A 114 23.57 15.11 -11.38
N PRO A 115 23.46 16.06 -12.33
CA PRO A 115 22.98 17.42 -12.07
C PRO A 115 21.62 17.50 -11.36
N ASN A 116 20.72 16.54 -11.60
CA ASN A 116 19.39 16.46 -10.96
C ASN A 116 19.36 15.49 -9.77
N GLY A 117 20.50 15.26 -9.10
CA GLY A 117 20.65 14.27 -8.05
C GLY A 117 20.15 14.69 -6.65
N GLY A 118 19.61 15.90 -6.48
CA GLY A 118 19.36 16.49 -5.16
C GLY A 118 18.48 15.67 -4.21
N GLU A 119 17.53 14.87 -4.73
CA GLU A 119 16.67 14.00 -3.91
C GLU A 119 17.33 12.66 -3.55
N LEU A 120 18.29 12.20 -4.37
CA LEU A 120 18.89 10.87 -4.27
C LEU A 120 20.28 10.87 -3.63
N TYR A 121 20.96 12.03 -3.65
CA TYR A 121 22.34 12.18 -3.19
C TYR A 121 22.41 13.24 -2.11
N ARG A 122 22.93 12.86 -0.94
CA ARG A 122 23.32 13.80 0.11
C ARG A 122 24.83 13.99 0.05
N LEU A 123 25.26 15.20 -0.28
CA LEU A 123 26.67 15.58 -0.31
C LEU A 123 27.18 15.84 1.11
N SER A 124 28.43 15.46 1.38
CA SER A 124 29.11 15.73 2.65
C SER A 124 30.55 16.17 2.40
N GLY A 125 31.13 16.94 3.34
CA GLY A 125 32.46 17.54 3.20
C GLY A 125 32.43 18.98 2.68
N SER A 126 33.55 19.43 2.07
CA SER A 126 33.68 20.77 1.50
C SER A 126 32.98 20.86 0.14
N VAL A 127 31.67 21.12 0.17
CA VAL A 127 30.85 21.30 -1.03
C VAL A 127 30.92 22.77 -1.45
N SER A 128 31.51 23.07 -2.60
CA SER A 128 31.56 24.41 -3.19
C SER A 128 31.27 24.38 -4.68
N GLY A 129 30.66 25.48 -5.19
CA GLY A 129 30.22 25.60 -6.58
C GLY A 129 28.90 24.88 -6.89
N GLU A 130 28.32 25.19 -8.06
CA GLU A 130 27.05 24.64 -8.56
C GLU A 130 27.24 23.43 -9.50
N GLY A 131 28.50 23.02 -9.72
CA GLY A 131 28.87 22.08 -10.79
C GLY A 131 28.52 20.63 -10.49
N PRO A 132 28.63 19.73 -11.50
CA PRO A 132 28.50 18.31 -11.26
C PRO A 132 29.52 17.89 -10.20
N HIS A 133 29.03 17.37 -9.08
CA HIS A 133 29.88 16.94 -7.98
C HIS A 133 30.40 15.53 -8.26
N SER A 134 31.63 15.25 -7.83
CA SER A 134 32.15 13.88 -7.77
C SER A 134 32.70 13.62 -6.37
N GLY A 135 32.63 12.37 -5.92
CA GLY A 135 33.02 12.02 -4.57
C GLY A 135 33.18 10.53 -4.37
N VAL A 136 33.50 10.15 -3.14
CA VAL A 136 33.54 8.74 -2.72
C VAL A 136 32.17 8.37 -2.17
N LEU A 137 31.58 7.29 -2.67
CA LEU A 137 30.30 6.78 -2.16
C LEU A 137 30.47 6.28 -0.73
N VAL A 138 30.00 7.03 0.26
CA VAL A 138 30.07 6.62 1.68
C VAL A 138 29.00 5.60 2.03
N HIS A 139 27.78 5.82 1.55
CA HIS A 139 26.65 4.93 1.77
C HIS A 139 25.81 4.88 0.50
N LYS A 140 25.46 3.68 0.03
CA LYS A 140 24.74 3.47 -1.23
C LYS A 140 23.29 3.95 -1.25
N GLY A 141 22.76 4.31 -0.08
CA GLY A 141 21.35 4.65 0.11
C GLY A 141 20.43 3.44 -0.07
N TRP A 142 19.16 3.63 0.21
CA TRP A 142 18.13 2.60 0.04
C TRP A 142 16.89 3.23 -0.59
N ARG A 143 16.29 2.54 -1.55
CA ARG A 143 14.99 2.87 -2.11
C ARG A 143 14.09 1.64 -2.07
N VAL A 144 12.79 1.88 -1.99
CA VAL A 144 11.79 0.83 -2.10
C VAL A 144 11.38 0.71 -3.56
N SER A 145 11.45 -0.49 -4.13
CA SER A 145 11.01 -0.80 -5.50
C SER A 145 9.63 -1.44 -5.54
N ASN A 146 9.18 -2.06 -4.43
CA ASN A 146 7.84 -2.62 -4.30
C ASN A 146 7.36 -2.50 -2.84
N VAL A 147 6.07 -2.19 -2.68
CA VAL A 147 5.37 -2.05 -1.41
C VAL A 147 4.13 -2.96 -1.40
N ASN A 148 4.01 -3.78 -0.36
CA ASN A 148 2.89 -4.67 -0.09
C ASN A 148 2.42 -4.48 1.36
N LEU A 149 1.67 -3.41 1.62
CA LEU A 149 1.23 -3.09 2.98
C LEU A 149 0.05 -3.96 3.43
N PRO A 150 -0.04 -4.30 4.73
CA PRO A 150 -1.25 -4.83 5.32
C PRO A 150 -2.41 -3.84 5.11
N ARG A 151 -3.51 -4.28 4.50
CA ARG A 151 -4.68 -3.40 4.28
C ARG A 151 -5.49 -3.26 5.56
N VAL A 152 -5.74 -2.03 5.99
CA VAL A 152 -6.67 -1.74 7.09
C VAL A 152 -8.08 -1.60 6.52
N LEU A 153 -8.91 -2.63 6.69
CA LEU A 153 -10.25 -2.70 6.09
C LEU A 153 -11.29 -1.81 6.79
N LYS A 154 -11.06 -1.46 8.05
CA LYS A 154 -11.95 -0.62 8.86
C LYS A 154 -11.14 0.35 9.68
N VAL A 155 -11.41 1.63 9.49
CA VAL A 155 -10.86 2.70 10.31
C VAL A 155 -12.05 3.44 10.91
N GLU A 156 -12.14 3.45 12.24
CA GLU A 156 -13.11 4.28 12.95
C GLU A 156 -12.63 5.74 12.88
N GLU A 157 -13.48 6.66 12.43
CA GLU A 157 -13.11 8.07 12.30
C GLU A 157 -12.74 8.63 13.69
N GLY A 158 -11.56 9.24 13.78
CA GLY A 158 -11.06 9.84 15.03
C GLY A 158 -10.44 8.87 16.03
N LYS A 159 -10.29 7.58 15.71
CA LYS A 159 -9.66 6.59 16.59
C LYS A 159 -8.57 5.80 15.89
N LEU A 160 -7.42 5.69 16.53
CA LEU A 160 -6.29 4.91 16.04
C LEU A 160 -6.36 3.46 16.55
N PRO A 161 -6.02 2.45 15.72
CA PRO A 161 -5.94 1.06 16.18
C PRO A 161 -4.76 0.86 17.15
N PRO A 162 -4.82 -0.12 18.05
CA PRO A 162 -3.67 -0.49 18.89
C PRO A 162 -2.58 -1.17 18.04
N ILE A 163 -1.31 -0.93 18.38
CA ILE A 163 -0.17 -1.61 17.74
C ILE A 163 -0.22 -3.13 18.02
N ALA A 164 -0.47 -3.50 19.28
CA ALA A 164 -0.72 -4.86 19.72
C ALA A 164 -1.79 -4.84 20.82
N PRO A 165 -2.70 -5.83 20.87
CA PRO A 165 -3.69 -5.91 21.92
C PRO A 165 -3.04 -6.27 23.27
N ALA A 166 -3.60 -5.75 24.36
CA ALA A 166 -3.28 -6.25 25.69
C ALA A 166 -3.77 -7.69 25.83
N GLN A 167 -2.98 -8.55 26.45
CA GLN A 167 -3.34 -9.95 26.71
C GLN A 167 -3.69 -10.12 28.19
N VAL A 168 -4.83 -10.73 28.47
CA VAL A 168 -5.34 -10.99 29.82
C VAL A 168 -5.68 -12.47 29.93
N GLU A 169 -5.08 -13.14 30.90
CA GLU A 169 -5.41 -14.53 31.24
C GLU A 169 -6.65 -14.54 32.15
N ILE A 170 -7.68 -15.30 31.77
CA ILE A 170 -8.91 -15.45 32.57
C ILE A 170 -8.76 -16.67 33.48
N LYS A 171 -9.15 -16.51 34.76
CA LYS A 171 -9.15 -17.57 35.78
C LYS A 171 -10.56 -18.08 36.03
#